data_AF-E3I799-F1
#
_entry.id   AF-E3I799-F1
#
_cell.length_a   1.000
_cell.length_b   1.000
_cell.length_c   1.000
_cell.angle_alpha   90.00
_cell.angle_beta   90.00
_cell.angle_gamma   90.00
#
_symmetry.space_group_name_H-M   'P 1'
#
loop_
_entity.id
_entity.type
_entity.pdbx_description
1 polymer ?
#
loop_
_entity_poly.entity_id
_entity_poly.type
_entity_poly.pdbx_seq_one_letter_code
_entity_poly.pdbx_strand_id
1 'polypeptide(L)'
;MPCCVQYYAAFEVDGVQVDASTVETPSQSTFIEAFGSGPWTHFSEIAVGDKRVAVVAPELRLATELCRDRKDRAEIIAHWMRDHGCDAPLLRNAMEARGIDAATQSSVMATIRERGELEVRD
;
A
#
# COMPACT_ATOMS: atom_id res chain seq x y z
N MET A 1 5.22 -22.63 -16.75
CA MET A 1 4.51 -22.00 -15.62
C MET A 1 3.10 -22.54 -15.59
N PRO A 2 2.63 -23.15 -14.50
CA PRO A 2 1.19 -23.35 -14.35
C PRO A 2 0.55 -21.95 -14.29
N CYS A 3 -0.49 -21.74 -15.09
CA CYS A 3 -1.26 -20.52 -15.09
C CYS A 3 -1.79 -20.25 -13.67
N CYS A 4 -1.24 -19.25 -12.98
CA CYS A 4 -1.87 -18.73 -11.77
C CYS A 4 -3.05 -17.89 -12.25
N VAL A 5 -4.22 -18.51 -12.34
CA VAL A 5 -5.45 -17.84 -12.79
C VAL A 5 -6.07 -17.21 -11.55
N GLN A 6 -5.91 -15.90 -11.40
CA GLN A 6 -6.60 -15.15 -10.36
C GLN A 6 -8.12 -15.27 -10.57
N TYR A 7 -8.88 -15.77 -9.59
CA TYR A 7 -10.33 -15.62 -9.63
C TYR A 7 -10.70 -14.14 -9.57
N TYR A 8 -11.52 -13.72 -10.52
CA TYR A 8 -12.01 -12.37 -10.68
C TYR A 8 -13.52 -12.40 -10.83
N ALA A 9 -14.21 -11.50 -10.14
CA ALA A 9 -15.62 -11.22 -10.32
C ALA A 9 -15.84 -9.71 -10.30
N ALA A 10 -16.83 -9.25 -11.06
CA ALA A 10 -17.26 -7.86 -11.07
C ALA A 10 -18.77 -7.80 -10.90
N PHE A 11 -19.22 -6.86 -10.10
CA PHE A 11 -20.62 -6.62 -9.80
C PHE A 11 -20.92 -5.13 -9.98
N GLU A 12 -22.16 -4.82 -10.32
CA GLU A 12 -22.69 -3.46 -10.21
C GLU A 12 -23.60 -3.41 -8.98
N VAL A 13 -23.33 -2.50 -8.06
CA VAL A 13 -24.14 -2.27 -6.86
C VAL A 13 -24.56 -0.81 -6.86
N ASP A 14 -25.85 -0.55 -7.06
CA ASP A 14 -26.42 0.80 -7.11
C ASP A 14 -25.67 1.76 -8.05
N GLY A 15 -25.23 1.26 -9.22
CA GLY A 15 -24.48 2.03 -10.22
C GLY A 15 -22.98 2.16 -9.96
N VAL A 16 -22.45 1.53 -8.90
CA VAL A 16 -21.01 1.47 -8.61
C VAL A 16 -20.45 0.11 -9.03
N GLN A 17 -19.38 0.13 -9.84
CA GLN A 17 -18.64 -1.09 -10.16
C GLN A 17 -17.81 -1.55 -8.96
N VAL A 18 -17.99 -2.81 -8.57
CA VAL A 18 -17.28 -3.47 -7.48
C VAL A 18 -16.59 -4.71 -8.04
N ASP A 19 -15.26 -4.66 -8.03
CA ASP A 19 -14.42 -5.77 -8.49
C ASP A 19 -13.86 -6.53 -7.29
N ALA A 20 -13.98 -7.85 -7.34
CA ALA A 20 -13.41 -8.78 -6.36
C ALA A 20 -12.37 -9.65 -7.05
N SER A 21 -11.18 -9.70 -6.47
CA SER A 21 -10.10 -10.54 -6.97
C SER A 21 -9.38 -11.22 -5.82
N THR A 22 -9.02 -12.48 -6.01
CA THR A 22 -8.31 -13.28 -5.01
C THR A 22 -6.80 -13.01 -5.06
N VAL A 23 -6.15 -13.14 -3.92
CA VAL A 23 -4.70 -13.18 -3.81
C VAL A 23 -4.27 -14.64 -3.71
N GLU A 24 -4.07 -15.30 -4.85
CA GLU A 24 -3.86 -16.75 -4.90
C GLU A 24 -2.40 -17.17 -4.98
N THR A 25 -1.54 -16.29 -5.48
CA THR A 25 -0.13 -16.62 -5.64
C THR A 25 0.51 -16.67 -4.25
N PRO A 26 1.02 -17.83 -3.82
CA PRO A 26 1.72 -17.91 -2.55
C PRO A 26 2.99 -17.08 -2.59
N SER A 27 3.30 -16.43 -1.47
CA SER A 27 4.54 -15.70 -1.25
C SER A 27 5.05 -16.06 0.14
N GLN A 28 6.36 -16.23 0.27
CA GLN A 28 7.02 -16.39 1.56
C GLN A 28 7.14 -15.05 2.32
N SER A 29 7.02 -13.92 1.60
CA SER A 29 6.96 -12.59 2.21
C SER A 29 5.53 -12.22 2.54
N THR A 30 5.32 -11.76 3.77
CA THR A 30 4.07 -11.13 4.22
C THR A 30 4.02 -9.64 3.85
N PHE A 31 5.05 -9.07 3.24
CA PHE A 31 5.13 -7.64 2.96
C PHE A 31 4.68 -7.27 1.55
N ILE A 32 3.81 -8.07 0.93
CA ILE A 32 3.30 -7.82 -0.42
C ILE A 32 1.77 -7.75 -0.39
N GLU A 33 1.24 -6.67 -0.95
CA GLU A 33 -0.21 -6.41 -1.04
C GLU A 33 -0.97 -7.42 -1.91
N ALA A 34 -0.39 -7.80 -3.05
CA ALA A 34 -1.10 -8.55 -4.09
C ALA A 34 -0.80 -10.06 -4.10
N PHE A 35 0.05 -10.55 -3.19
CA PHE A 35 0.52 -11.94 -3.13
C PHE A 35 0.63 -12.43 -1.68
N GLY A 36 0.37 -13.72 -1.47
CA GLY A 36 0.48 -14.35 -0.15
C GLY A 36 -0.44 -13.73 0.90
N SER A 37 0.00 -13.77 2.17
CA SER A 37 -0.80 -13.36 3.32
C SER A 37 -0.71 -11.86 3.65
N GLY A 38 0.03 -11.07 2.86
CA GLY A 38 0.32 -9.68 3.21
C GLY A 38 -0.89 -8.78 3.46
N PRO A 39 -1.91 -8.73 2.59
CA PRO A 39 -3.10 -7.90 2.83
C PRO A 39 -3.92 -8.36 4.05
N TRP A 40 -3.74 -9.59 4.51
CA TRP A 40 -4.42 -10.15 5.69
C TRP A 40 -3.60 -9.98 6.97
N THR A 41 -2.29 -9.75 6.83
CA THR A 41 -1.37 -9.57 7.97
C THR A 41 -1.19 -8.08 8.29
N HIS A 42 -1.11 -7.24 7.26
CA HIS A 42 -0.86 -5.81 7.37
C HIS A 42 -2.02 -5.05 6.74
N PHE A 43 -2.95 -4.64 7.61
CA PHE A 43 -4.12 -3.87 7.24
C PHE A 43 -4.30 -2.68 8.18
N SER A 44 -5.02 -1.68 7.71
CA SER A 44 -5.55 -0.59 8.52
C SER A 44 -7.06 -0.71 8.57
N GLU A 45 -7.69 -0.12 9.58
CA GLU A 45 -9.14 -0.04 9.65
C GLU A 45 -9.61 1.40 9.44
N ILE A 46 -10.47 1.61 8.45
CA ILE A 46 -11.14 2.89 8.25
C ILE A 46 -12.57 2.83 8.79
N ALA A 47 -13.03 3.95 9.37
CA ALA A 47 -14.41 4.09 9.79
C ALA A 47 -15.30 4.40 8.58
N VAL A 48 -16.40 3.67 8.43
CA VAL A 48 -17.44 3.90 7.43
C VAL A 48 -18.79 3.89 8.17
N GLY A 49 -19.24 5.07 8.59
CA GLY A 49 -20.40 5.19 9.48
C GLY A 49 -20.14 4.53 10.84
N ASP A 50 -20.98 3.57 11.20
CA ASP A 50 -20.87 2.75 12.41
C ASP A 50 -20.00 1.50 12.24
N LYS A 51 -19.45 1.27 11.05
CA LYS A 51 -18.63 0.10 10.72
C LYS A 51 -17.14 0.43 10.63
N ARG A 52 -16.32 -0.59 10.86
CA ARG A 52 -14.90 -0.60 10.54
C ARG A 52 -14.67 -1.50 9.33
N VAL A 53 -13.93 -1.00 8.35
CA VAL A 53 -13.58 -1.73 7.14
C VAL A 53 -12.06 -1.89 7.10
N ALA A 54 -11.60 -3.14 7.02
CA ALA A 54 -10.20 -3.43 6.81
C ALA A 54 -9.81 -3.05 5.38
N VAL A 55 -8.75 -2.25 5.26
CA VAL A 55 -8.12 -1.86 4.01
C VAL A 55 -6.64 -2.24 4.09
N VAL A 56 -6.02 -2.47 2.93
CA VAL A 56 -4.58 -2.77 2.91
C VAL A 56 -3.81 -1.63 3.57
N ALA A 57 -2.80 -1.97 4.37
CA ALA A 57 -1.87 -1.00 4.93
C ALA A 57 -1.29 -0.11 3.80
N PRO A 58 -1.34 1.22 3.92
CA PRO A 58 -0.84 2.14 2.90
C PRO A 58 0.61 1.85 2.49
N GLU A 59 1.45 1.35 3.40
CA GLU A 59 2.86 1.00 3.17
C GLU A 59 3.01 -0.10 2.10
N LEU A 60 2.20 -1.14 2.21
CA LEU A 60 2.14 -2.23 1.24
C LEU A 60 1.62 -1.72 -0.12
N ARG A 61 0.61 -0.84 -0.09
CA ARG A 61 0.07 -0.25 -1.31
C ARG A 61 1.10 0.65 -2.01
N LEU A 62 1.83 1.48 -1.28
CA LEU A 62 2.89 2.33 -1.84
C LEU A 62 3.97 1.49 -2.54
N ALA A 63 4.49 0.46 -1.88
CA ALA A 63 5.48 -0.45 -2.48
C ALA A 63 4.95 -1.15 -3.74
N THR A 64 3.66 -1.52 -3.78
CA THR A 64 3.04 -2.08 -4.98
C THR A 64 2.98 -1.08 -6.13
N GLU A 65 2.54 0.15 -5.90
CA GLU A 65 2.42 1.15 -6.98
C GLU A 65 3.80 1.60 -7.48
N LEU A 66 4.83 1.67 -6.62
CA LEU A 66 6.23 1.85 -7.02
C LEU A 66 6.70 0.74 -7.95
N CYS A 67 6.46 -0.53 -7.60
CA CYS A 67 6.85 -1.67 -8.42
C CYS A 67 6.09 -1.74 -9.76
N ARG A 68 4.88 -1.18 -9.81
CA ARG A 68 4.07 -1.05 -11.03
C ARG A 68 4.40 0.19 -11.87
N ASP A 69 5.38 1.00 -11.44
CA ASP A 69 5.77 2.28 -12.06
C ASP A 69 4.61 3.29 -12.20
N ARG A 70 3.69 3.30 -11.23
CA ARG A 70 2.55 4.24 -11.19
C ARG A 70 2.86 5.42 -10.27
N LYS A 71 3.74 6.30 -10.75
CA LYS A 71 4.35 7.38 -9.96
C LYS A 71 3.33 8.35 -9.39
N ASP A 72 2.33 8.74 -10.18
CA ASP A 72 1.22 9.60 -9.77
C ASP A 72 0.51 9.08 -8.52
N ARG A 73 0.25 7.77 -8.47
CA ARG A 73 -0.40 7.12 -7.33
C ARG A 73 0.55 6.99 -6.14
N ALA A 74 1.80 6.63 -6.40
CA ALA A 74 2.82 6.50 -5.36
C ALA A 74 3.07 7.83 -4.64
N GLU A 75 3.14 8.94 -5.38
CA GLU A 75 3.31 10.29 -4.84
C GLU A 75 2.17 10.69 -3.90
N ILE A 76 0.91 10.47 -4.32
CA ILE A 76 -0.27 10.76 -3.49
C ILE A 76 -0.20 10.01 -2.15
N ILE A 77 0.16 8.73 -2.18
CA ILE A 77 0.25 7.91 -0.97
C ILE A 77 1.41 8.37 -0.08
N ALA A 78 2.58 8.67 -0.65
CA ALA A 78 3.74 9.14 0.09
C ALA A 78 3.47 10.49 0.77
N HIS A 79 2.78 11.42 0.09
CA HIS A 79 2.35 12.68 0.69
C HIS A 79 1.34 12.47 1.82
N TRP A 80 0.35 11.60 1.62
CA TRP A 80 -0.59 11.29 2.69
C TRP A 80 0.12 10.73 3.93
N MET A 81 1.09 9.82 3.75
CA MET A 81 1.90 9.26 4.84
C MET A 81 2.79 10.28 5.55
N ARG A 82 3.32 11.27 4.83
CA ARG A 82 4.04 12.40 5.44
C ARG A 82 3.14 13.13 6.44
N ASP A 83 1.89 13.36 6.05
CA ASP A 83 0.96 14.17 6.83
C ASP A 83 0.32 13.39 7.98
N HIS A 84 0.07 12.10 7.79
CA HIS A 84 -0.72 11.25 8.70
C HIS A 84 0.10 10.21 9.46
N GLY A 85 1.38 10.06 9.15
CA GLY A 85 2.28 9.08 9.75
C GLY A 85 2.55 7.88 8.84
N CYS A 86 3.68 7.21 9.10
CA CYS A 86 4.14 6.05 8.35
C CYS A 86 4.79 5.05 9.28
N ASP A 87 4.43 3.76 9.15
CA ASP A 87 5.21 2.67 9.70
C ASP A 87 6.45 2.44 8.82
N ALA A 88 7.52 3.17 9.17
CA ALA A 88 8.75 3.17 8.40
C ALA A 88 9.42 1.78 8.30
N PRO A 89 9.46 0.94 9.35
CA PRO A 89 9.85 -0.48 9.22
C PRO A 89 9.01 -1.25 8.22
N LEU A 90 7.67 -1.14 8.28
CA LEU A 90 6.77 -1.85 7.36
C LEU A 90 7.00 -1.44 5.91
N LEU A 91 7.13 -0.13 5.65
CA LEU A 91 7.38 0.39 4.31
C LEU A 91 8.71 -0.11 3.73
N ARG A 92 9.79 -0.13 4.53
CA ARG A 92 11.08 -0.68 4.08
C ARG A 92 10.96 -2.15 3.70
N ASN A 93 10.37 -2.97 4.57
CA ASN A 93 10.19 -4.39 4.29
C ASN A 93 9.32 -4.63 3.05
N ALA A 94 8.29 -3.80 2.84
CA ALA A 94 7.43 -3.87 1.66
C ALA A 94 8.18 -3.50 0.38
N MET A 95 8.97 -2.43 0.39
CA MET A 95 9.80 -2.04 -0.75
C MET A 95 10.86 -3.09 -1.08
N GLU A 96 11.51 -3.67 -0.07
CA GLU A 96 12.46 -4.78 -0.25
C GLU A 96 11.78 -6.01 -0.85
N ALA A 97 10.62 -6.41 -0.34
CA ALA A 97 9.85 -7.55 -0.86
C ALA A 97 9.36 -7.35 -2.30
N ARG A 98 9.20 -6.10 -2.74
CA ARG A 98 8.85 -5.73 -4.12
C ARG A 98 10.06 -5.47 -5.01
N GLY A 99 11.28 -5.59 -4.48
CA GLY A 99 12.52 -5.41 -5.22
C GLY A 99 12.78 -3.98 -5.66
N ILE A 100 12.26 -2.99 -4.92
CA ILE A 100 12.50 -1.57 -5.20
C ILE A 100 13.98 -1.25 -4.94
N ASP A 101 14.62 -0.55 -5.87
CA ASP A 101 16.04 -0.21 -5.75
C ASP A 101 16.30 0.81 -4.61
N ALA A 102 17.52 0.77 -4.07
CA ALA A 102 17.89 1.58 -2.90
C ALA A 102 17.77 3.09 -3.12
N ALA A 103 17.94 3.58 -4.36
CA ALA A 103 17.81 5.01 -4.66
C ALA A 103 16.34 5.44 -4.59
N THR A 104 15.44 4.66 -5.20
CA THR A 104 13.99 4.87 -5.10
C THR A 104 13.50 4.76 -3.65
N GLN A 105 13.96 3.76 -2.90
CA GLN A 105 13.63 3.63 -1.47
C GLN A 105 14.04 4.87 -0.68
N SER A 106 15.28 5.35 -0.88
CA SER A 106 15.80 6.52 -0.16
C SER A 106 15.02 7.79 -0.50
N SER A 107 14.68 7.97 -1.78
CA SER A 107 13.88 9.10 -2.26
C SER A 107 12.50 9.14 -1.61
N VAL A 108 11.77 8.02 -1.63
CA VAL A 108 10.43 7.92 -1.03
C VAL A 108 10.47 8.16 0.48
N MET A 109 11.47 7.57 1.17
CA MET A 109 11.65 7.79 2.60
C MET A 109 11.97 9.25 2.94
N ALA A 110 12.71 9.96 2.07
CA ALA A 110 12.95 11.40 2.23
C ALA A 110 11.64 12.19 2.06
N THR A 111 10.88 11.93 1.01
CA THR A 111 9.56 12.55 0.77
C THR A 111 8.65 12.41 1.99
N ILE A 112 8.61 11.25 2.64
CA ILE A 112 7.75 11.03 3.81
C ILE A 112 8.27 11.76 5.06
N ARG A 113 9.59 11.95 5.20
CA ARG A 113 10.22 12.59 6.36
C ARG A 113 10.18 14.11 6.37
N GLU A 114 9.83 14.76 5.26
CA GLU A 114 9.85 16.22 5.07
C GLU A 114 8.84 17.03 5.92
N ARG A 115 8.53 16.63 7.16
CA ARG A 115 7.87 17.56 8.09
C ARG A 115 8.86 18.63 8.53
N GLY A 116 8.68 19.82 7.96
CA GLY A 116 9.38 21.03 8.32
C GLY A 116 9.03 21.52 9.72
N GLU A 117 10.06 21.88 10.45
CA GLU A 117 10.06 22.87 11.53
C GLU A 117 9.30 24.12 11.07
N LEU A 118 8.06 24.31 11.52
CA LEU A 118 7.31 25.56 11.33
C LEU A 118 6.16 25.63 12.33
N GLU A 119 6.48 25.57 13.62
CA GLU A 119 5.60 26.08 14.70
C GLU A 119 6.41 26.32 15.98
N VAL A 120 7.26 27.35 15.98
CA VAL A 120 7.56 28.13 17.19
C VAL A 120 7.60 29.59 16.78
N ARG A 121 6.47 30.29 16.99
CA ARG A 121 6.45 31.74 17.15
C ARG A 121 5.84 32.00 18.52
N ASP A 122 6.71 32.23 19.49
CA ASP A 122 6.42 33.07 20.66
C ASP A 122 7.10 34.43 20.44
#